data_AF-A0A7J4YR95-F1
#
_entry.id   AF-A0A7J4YR95-F1
#
_cell.length_a   1.000
_cell.length_b   1.000
_cell.length_c   1.000
_cell.angle_alpha   90.00
_cell.angle_beta   90.00
_cell.angle_gamma   90.00
#
_symmetry.space_group_name_H-M   'P 1'
#
loop_
_entity.id
_entity.type
_entity.pdbx_description
1 polymer ?
#
loop_
_entity_poly.entity_id
_entity_poly.type
_entity_poly.pdbx_seq_one_letter_code
_entity_poly.pdbx_strand_id
1 'polypeptide(L)'
;MKFNQYIWNLYKQAPIGEKMIKYFSDVEGYDLFKRYCPHGNFIPQDLYNDWLEDIYCYGVSEYDNPVSLDEAKDLYVSLITLGIRVEGRQWIPANDFKNMLEIIQPMSYILSQFAPEYFFPYLFLCRIFELNQIADFFDIDLPGIPKKTDYEGRCMYYWGLCETFYEFRKKNGLSSTELCAFLYDFAFNILEKERGDIPQPAQAWFIGGLMYPEDLVLEMKFWQSNQETKRGDILVHYETLPVSAISCVEIALTNGVVDPLFRFYSNTYIGNRVDIPRIALKELQADEYFSKHPLVRKNFQGVNGYPMSNEDYLELLRMIKAKGFDINILPKLYAPTLPKNLDIRKEKDVEKLLLERLLNSMDWYENKDFIRELGIKAGRGYRIFPDYALHYDNKPNEEKAKVLIEAKLHMKNNQAIEDAFIQAKSYAQLLEASVIVLCDKYYLFVYEKKQSFDRNSYKRYQWTDMENPDLFNELKNKLNIKAQ
;
A
#
# COMPACT_ATOMS: atom_id res chain seq x y z
N MET A 1 7.19 7.09 -18.75
CA MET A 1 7.27 8.03 -19.88
C MET A 1 7.99 9.30 -19.44
N LYS A 2 9.08 9.70 -20.11
CA LYS A 2 9.70 10.99 -19.79
C LYS A 2 8.79 12.16 -20.14
N PHE A 3 8.89 13.24 -19.36
CA PHE A 3 8.18 14.49 -19.63
C PHE A 3 8.41 14.94 -21.10
N ASN A 4 7.33 15.33 -21.76
CA ASN A 4 7.36 15.69 -23.18
C ASN A 4 6.88 17.13 -23.36
N GLN A 5 7.82 18.01 -23.74
CA GLN A 5 7.57 19.44 -23.91
C GLN A 5 6.46 19.73 -24.92
N TYR A 6 6.36 18.94 -25.99
CA TYR A 6 5.34 19.15 -27.03
C TYR A 6 3.94 18.87 -26.48
N ILE A 7 3.76 17.75 -25.77
CA ILE A 7 2.47 17.39 -25.16
C ILE A 7 2.09 18.43 -24.08
N TRP A 8 3.06 18.86 -23.28
CA TRP A 8 2.84 19.91 -22.30
C TRP A 8 2.41 21.24 -22.94
N ASN A 9 3.06 21.65 -24.03
CA ASN A 9 2.69 22.88 -24.74
C ASN A 9 1.27 22.79 -25.33
N LEU A 10 0.84 21.62 -25.80
CA LEU A 10 -0.54 21.40 -26.23
C LEU A 10 -1.52 21.56 -25.06
N TYR A 11 -1.20 21.00 -23.89
CA TYR A 11 -2.01 21.20 -22.69
C TYR A 11 -2.09 22.68 -22.29
N LYS A 12 -0.95 23.39 -22.26
CA LYS A 12 -0.88 24.82 -21.94
C LYS A 12 -1.77 25.69 -22.84
N GLN A 13 -1.84 25.36 -24.14
CA GLN A 13 -2.62 26.10 -25.13
C GLN A 13 -4.10 25.65 -25.16
N ALA A 14 -4.43 24.54 -24.51
CA ALA A 14 -5.81 24.10 -24.40
C ALA A 14 -6.55 24.96 -23.36
N PRO A 15 -7.85 25.26 -23.57
CA PRO A 15 -8.63 26.06 -22.62
C PRO A 15 -8.61 25.53 -21.18
N ILE A 16 -8.52 24.20 -21.01
CA ILE A 16 -8.41 23.57 -19.69
C ILE A 16 -7.07 23.89 -19.02
N GLY A 17 -5.96 23.81 -19.75
CA GLY A 17 -4.64 24.08 -19.21
C GLY A 17 -4.44 25.55 -18.88
N GLU A 18 -4.87 26.47 -19.74
CA GLU A 18 -4.86 27.91 -19.45
C GLU A 18 -5.64 28.22 -18.16
N LYS A 19 -6.84 27.64 -18.02
CA LYS A 19 -7.68 27.80 -16.84
C LYS A 19 -7.00 27.27 -15.58
N MET A 20 -6.39 26.09 -15.63
CA MET A 20 -5.79 25.46 -14.46
C MET A 20 -4.48 26.14 -14.04
N ILE A 21 -3.65 26.60 -14.98
CA ILE A 21 -2.45 27.39 -14.66
C ILE A 21 -2.84 28.69 -13.97
N LYS A 22 -3.86 29.39 -14.48
CA LYS A 22 -4.40 30.59 -13.85
C LYS A 22 -5.05 30.30 -12.49
N TYR A 23 -5.75 29.18 -12.37
CA TYR A 23 -6.34 28.78 -11.09
C TYR A 23 -5.27 28.72 -10.00
N PHE A 24 -4.11 28.10 -10.26
CA PHE A 24 -3.02 28.02 -9.28
C PHE A 24 -2.27 29.34 -9.04
N SER A 25 -2.47 30.38 -9.85
CA SER A 25 -1.94 31.72 -9.53
C SER A 25 -2.83 32.52 -8.60
N ASP A 26 -4.14 32.25 -8.61
CA ASP A 26 -5.14 33.16 -8.01
C ASP A 26 -5.86 32.54 -6.79
N VAL A 27 -5.85 31.22 -6.66
CA VAL A 27 -6.65 30.49 -5.65
C VAL A 27 -6.13 30.67 -4.23
N GLU A 28 -7.06 30.82 -3.28
CA GLU A 28 -6.74 30.92 -1.85
C GLU A 28 -6.35 29.56 -1.23
N GLY A 29 -5.59 29.62 -0.13
CA GLY A 29 -5.04 28.43 0.51
C GLY A 29 -6.10 27.44 0.99
N TYR A 30 -7.21 27.92 1.57
CA TYR A 30 -8.28 27.04 2.02
C TYR A 30 -8.96 26.32 0.87
N ASP A 31 -9.22 27.00 -0.25
CA ASP A 31 -9.85 26.40 -1.43
C ASP A 31 -8.96 25.31 -2.05
N LEU A 32 -7.64 25.53 -2.10
CA LEU A 32 -6.67 24.49 -2.47
C LEU A 32 -6.72 23.31 -1.50
N PHE A 33 -6.63 23.59 -0.21
CA PHE A 33 -6.62 22.57 0.81
C PHE A 33 -7.89 21.73 0.78
N LYS A 34 -9.06 22.37 0.70
CA LYS A 34 -10.37 21.73 0.64
C LYS A 34 -10.54 20.88 -0.63
N ARG A 35 -10.04 21.36 -1.76
CA ARG A 35 -10.19 20.67 -3.05
C ARG A 35 -9.28 19.47 -3.20
N TYR A 36 -8.03 19.55 -2.75
CA TYR A 36 -7.02 18.54 -3.05
C TYR A 36 -6.64 17.67 -1.85
N CYS A 37 -6.72 18.20 -0.63
CA CYS A 37 -6.37 17.45 0.58
C CYS A 37 -7.64 16.91 1.25
N PRO A 38 -7.80 15.57 1.39
CA PRO A 38 -8.92 14.98 2.10
C PRO A 38 -9.09 15.48 3.54
N HIS A 39 -7.99 15.88 4.19
CA HIS A 39 -8.02 16.50 5.52
C HIS A 39 -8.86 17.78 5.56
N GLY A 40 -9.02 18.49 4.45
CA GLY A 40 -9.88 19.68 4.35
C GLY A 40 -11.36 19.39 4.63
N ASN A 41 -11.77 18.12 4.68
CA ASN A 41 -13.11 17.74 5.15
C ASN A 41 -13.33 17.89 6.65
N PHE A 42 -12.26 17.99 7.44
CA PHE A 42 -12.34 17.98 8.91
C PHE A 42 -11.86 19.29 9.55
N ILE A 43 -11.44 20.25 8.74
CA ILE A 43 -10.88 21.52 9.23
C ILE A 43 -11.76 22.66 8.71
N PRO A 44 -12.40 23.43 9.61
CA PRO A 44 -13.16 24.62 9.24
C PRO A 44 -12.28 25.67 8.57
N GLN A 45 -12.88 26.48 7.69
CA GLN A 45 -12.20 27.55 6.97
C GLN A 45 -11.54 28.55 7.91
N ASP A 46 -12.26 29.03 8.92
CA ASP A 46 -11.76 30.03 9.87
C ASP A 46 -10.50 29.53 10.59
N LEU A 47 -10.54 28.30 11.11
CA LEU A 47 -9.39 27.69 11.79
C LEU A 47 -8.17 27.55 10.86
N TYR A 48 -8.39 27.17 9.60
CA TYR A 48 -7.31 27.04 8.64
C TYR A 48 -6.71 28.41 8.28
N ASN A 49 -7.56 29.43 8.13
CA ASN A 49 -7.11 30.79 7.84
C ASN A 49 -6.34 31.38 9.03
N ASP A 50 -6.76 31.13 10.27
CA ASP A 50 -6.00 31.50 11.47
C ASP A 50 -4.60 30.88 11.44
N TRP A 51 -4.47 29.59 11.05
CA TRP A 51 -3.16 28.96 10.90
C TRP A 51 -2.29 29.60 9.82
N LEU A 52 -2.88 29.98 8.68
CA LEU A 52 -2.15 30.67 7.61
C LEU A 52 -1.61 32.02 8.10
N GLU A 53 -2.44 32.80 8.79
CA GLU A 53 -2.06 34.08 9.38
C GLU A 53 -0.95 33.90 10.41
N ASP A 54 -1.11 32.95 11.33
CA ASP A 54 -0.13 32.67 12.38
C ASP A 54 1.23 32.25 11.81
N ILE A 55 1.23 31.35 10.82
CA ILE A 55 2.47 30.90 10.14
C ILE A 55 3.13 32.06 9.41
N TYR A 56 2.36 32.90 8.73
CA TYR A 56 2.92 34.04 8.00
C TYR A 56 3.48 35.10 8.96
N CYS A 57 2.65 35.64 9.85
CA CYS A 57 2.97 36.78 10.72
C CYS A 57 4.04 36.46 11.77
N TYR A 58 4.08 35.22 12.27
CA TYR A 58 5.01 34.86 13.35
C TYR A 58 6.08 33.84 12.93
N GLY A 59 5.96 33.27 11.73
CA GLY A 59 6.94 32.35 11.18
C GLY A 59 7.76 32.96 10.06
N VAL A 60 7.14 33.60 9.07
CA VAL A 60 7.78 33.87 7.77
C VAL A 60 8.04 35.35 7.51
N SER A 61 7.19 36.27 7.97
CA SER A 61 7.21 37.68 7.55
C SER A 61 8.46 38.48 7.95
N GLU A 62 9.23 37.98 8.92
CA GLU A 62 10.49 38.60 9.35
C GLU A 62 11.71 38.16 8.51
N TYR A 63 11.55 37.15 7.65
CA TYR A 63 12.63 36.67 6.80
C TYR A 63 12.72 37.45 5.50
N ASP A 64 13.95 37.60 5.00
CA ASP A 64 14.18 38.02 3.62
C ASP A 64 13.82 36.91 2.64
N ASN A 65 13.47 37.28 1.41
CA ASN A 65 13.25 36.30 0.35
C ASN A 65 14.57 35.57 0.04
N PRO A 66 14.58 34.22 0.08
CA PRO A 66 15.79 33.45 -0.22
C PRO A 66 16.22 33.67 -1.68
N VAL A 67 17.53 33.76 -1.92
CA VAL A 67 18.09 33.92 -3.28
C VAL A 67 18.78 32.66 -3.80
N SER A 68 18.74 31.57 -3.02
CA SER A 68 19.28 30.26 -3.41
C SER A 68 18.49 29.11 -2.75
N LEU A 69 18.71 27.88 -3.25
CA LEU A 69 18.18 26.67 -2.62
C LEU A 69 18.68 26.51 -1.18
N ASP A 70 19.95 26.85 -0.91
CA ASP A 70 20.53 26.72 0.44
C ASP A 70 19.86 27.68 1.42
N GLU A 71 19.63 28.94 1.03
CA GLU A 71 18.91 29.90 1.89
C GLU A 71 17.44 29.49 2.10
N ALA A 72 16.77 28.98 1.07
CA ALA A 72 15.41 28.46 1.19
C ALA A 72 15.35 27.24 2.13
N LYS A 73 16.37 26.37 2.08
CA LYS A 73 16.52 25.25 3.01
C LYS A 73 16.69 25.73 4.44
N ASP A 74 17.60 26.68 4.66
CA ASP A 74 17.90 27.23 5.98
C ASP A 74 16.67 27.91 6.59
N LEU A 75 15.89 28.64 5.79
CA LEU A 75 14.58 29.17 6.18
C LEU A 75 13.65 28.04 6.65
N TYR A 76 13.45 27.01 5.82
CA TYR A 76 12.56 25.90 6.15
C TYR A 76 13.00 25.15 7.41
N VAL A 77 14.29 24.82 7.51
CA VAL A 77 14.87 24.12 8.67
C VAL A 77 14.70 24.97 9.93
N SER A 78 14.91 26.28 9.85
CA SER A 78 14.71 27.20 10.97
C SER A 78 13.26 27.19 11.46
N LEU A 79 12.29 27.26 10.54
CA LEU A 79 10.86 27.21 10.87
C LEU A 79 10.49 25.92 11.63
N ILE A 80 10.86 24.75 11.10
CA ILE A 80 10.49 23.48 11.71
C ILE A 80 11.22 23.20 13.03
N THR A 81 12.42 23.77 13.20
CA THR A 81 13.26 23.53 14.40
C THR A 81 12.91 24.49 15.52
N LEU A 82 12.69 25.78 15.23
CA LEU A 82 12.37 26.80 16.24
C LEU A 82 10.92 26.70 16.72
N GLY A 83 10.04 26.10 15.91
CA GLY A 83 8.60 26.08 16.18
C GLY A 83 7.96 27.44 15.91
N ILE A 84 6.69 27.60 16.30
CA ILE A 84 5.92 28.82 16.05
C ILE A 84 5.44 29.43 17.37
N ARG A 85 5.66 30.74 17.52
CA ARG A 85 5.22 31.54 18.68
C ARG A 85 4.25 32.63 18.25
N VAL A 86 3.00 32.52 18.66
CA VAL A 86 1.93 33.46 18.34
C VAL A 86 1.72 34.38 19.54
N GLU A 87 1.89 35.69 19.36
CA GLU A 87 1.70 36.71 20.43
C GLU A 87 2.46 36.39 21.74
N GLY A 88 3.68 35.86 21.62
CA GLY A 88 4.50 35.47 22.77
C GLY A 88 4.07 34.17 23.48
N ARG A 89 3.03 33.48 22.99
CA ARG A 89 2.63 32.14 23.42
C ARG A 89 3.19 31.09 22.47
N GLN A 90 3.66 29.97 23.03
CA GLN A 90 4.11 28.86 22.21
C GLN A 90 2.91 28.15 21.58
N TRP A 91 2.83 28.16 20.24
CA TRP A 91 1.85 27.35 19.52
C TRP A 91 2.44 25.97 19.22
N ILE A 92 3.60 25.93 18.55
CA ILE A 92 4.35 24.69 18.32
C ILE A 92 5.72 24.83 18.98
N PRO A 93 6.08 24.02 19.98
CA PRO A 93 7.38 24.07 20.64
C PRO A 93 8.56 23.82 19.70
N ALA A 94 9.72 24.39 20.04
CA ALA A 94 10.97 24.08 19.36
C ALA A 94 11.27 22.57 19.39
N ASN A 95 11.73 22.03 18.26
CA ASN A 95 12.00 20.60 18.03
C ASN A 95 10.76 19.67 18.17
N ASP A 96 9.53 20.21 18.18
CA ASP A 96 8.32 19.39 18.17
C ASP A 96 7.90 19.01 16.75
N PHE A 97 8.76 18.24 16.08
CA PHE A 97 8.54 17.79 14.71
C PHE A 97 7.24 16.98 14.55
N LYS A 98 6.77 16.32 15.62
CA LYS A 98 5.54 15.53 15.56
C LYS A 98 4.31 16.42 15.38
N ASN A 99 4.21 17.52 16.11
CA ASN A 99 3.11 18.47 15.95
C ASN A 99 3.35 19.39 14.74
N MET A 100 4.61 19.62 14.35
CA MET A 100 4.94 20.30 13.10
C MET A 100 4.33 19.62 11.87
N LEU A 101 4.31 18.28 11.83
CA LEU A 101 3.64 17.53 10.76
C LEU A 101 2.13 17.83 10.63
N GLU A 102 1.46 18.27 11.70
CA GLU A 102 0.02 18.60 11.63
C GLU A 102 -0.24 19.87 10.82
N ILE A 103 0.74 20.76 10.74
CA ILE A 103 0.64 22.04 10.03
C ILE A 103 1.53 22.10 8.79
N ILE A 104 2.11 20.97 8.36
CA ILE A 104 3.03 20.97 7.23
C ILE A 104 2.36 21.44 5.93
N GLN A 105 1.08 21.11 5.75
CA GLN A 105 0.34 21.54 4.57
C GLN A 105 0.09 23.06 4.55
N PRO A 106 -0.50 23.71 5.59
CA PRO A 106 -0.64 25.17 5.58
C PRO A 106 0.73 25.88 5.51
N MET A 107 1.77 25.33 6.15
CA MET A 107 3.13 25.85 6.02
C MET A 107 3.66 25.77 4.59
N SER A 108 3.48 24.64 3.91
CA SER A 108 3.90 24.48 2.51
C SER A 108 3.21 25.49 1.59
N TYR A 109 1.94 25.80 1.85
CA TYR A 109 1.21 26.82 1.11
C TYR A 109 1.80 28.20 1.34
N ILE A 110 1.99 28.64 2.60
CA ILE A 110 2.59 29.96 2.90
C ILE A 110 3.97 30.10 2.27
N LEU A 111 4.83 29.08 2.41
CA LEU A 111 6.16 29.08 1.81
C LEU A 111 6.12 29.16 0.28
N SER A 112 5.15 28.49 -0.35
CA SER A 112 4.96 28.56 -1.81
C SER A 112 4.49 29.93 -2.29
N GLN A 113 3.81 30.72 -1.45
CA GLN A 113 3.43 32.09 -1.78
C GLN A 113 4.58 33.08 -1.51
N PHE A 114 5.32 32.85 -0.42
CA PHE A 114 6.45 33.69 -0.02
C PHE A 114 7.63 33.55 -1.01
N ALA A 115 8.06 32.32 -1.29
CA ALA A 115 9.21 32.03 -2.15
C ALA A 115 8.86 30.94 -3.19
N PRO A 116 7.96 31.24 -4.15
CA PRO A 116 7.43 30.29 -5.16
C PRO A 116 8.49 29.66 -6.05
N GLU A 117 9.68 30.27 -6.09
CA GLU A 117 10.82 29.77 -6.84
C GLU A 117 11.34 28.45 -6.25
N TYR A 118 11.28 28.25 -4.93
CA TYR A 118 11.89 27.12 -4.22
C TYR A 118 10.86 26.18 -3.57
N PHE A 119 9.67 26.68 -3.26
CA PHE A 119 8.61 25.91 -2.60
C PHE A 119 7.40 25.71 -3.49
N PHE A 120 6.66 24.63 -3.24
CA PHE A 120 5.39 24.35 -3.87
C PHE A 120 4.37 23.93 -2.80
N PRO A 121 3.07 24.24 -2.96
CA PRO A 121 2.07 23.84 -1.99
C PRO A 121 1.94 22.31 -2.02
N TYR A 122 2.13 21.63 -0.88
CA TYR A 122 2.03 20.17 -0.81
C TYR A 122 0.57 19.73 -0.69
N LEU A 123 -0.04 19.29 -1.80
CA LEU A 123 -1.46 18.92 -1.84
C LEU A 123 -1.70 17.40 -1.90
N PHE A 124 -0.65 16.60 -1.73
CA PHE A 124 -0.71 15.13 -1.72
C PHE A 124 -0.88 14.53 -0.31
N LEU A 125 -1.23 15.34 0.69
CA LEU A 125 -1.46 14.85 2.05
C LEU A 125 -2.59 13.81 2.06
N CYS A 126 -2.31 12.60 2.53
CA CYS A 126 -3.18 11.43 2.45
C CYS A 126 -3.50 11.00 1.01
N ARG A 127 -2.70 11.38 0.02
CA ARG A 127 -2.82 11.05 -1.41
C ARG A 127 -1.47 10.72 -2.06
N ILE A 128 -0.45 10.42 -1.26
CA ILE A 128 0.90 10.16 -1.74
C ILE A 128 1.00 9.03 -2.78
N PHE A 129 0.05 8.10 -2.80
CA PHE A 129 -0.01 7.06 -3.84
C PHE A 129 -0.12 7.66 -5.24
N GLU A 130 -0.80 8.80 -5.39
CA GLU A 130 -0.90 9.52 -6.65
C GLU A 130 0.43 10.18 -7.01
N LEU A 131 1.12 10.79 -6.04
CA LEU A 131 2.46 11.33 -6.23
C LEU A 131 3.45 10.24 -6.68
N ASN A 132 3.38 9.05 -6.07
CA ASN A 132 4.21 7.91 -6.47
C ASN A 132 3.90 7.49 -7.91
N GLN A 133 2.62 7.42 -8.30
CA GLN A 133 2.24 7.11 -9.69
C GLN A 133 2.73 8.17 -10.68
N ILE A 134 2.65 9.45 -10.32
CA ILE A 134 3.19 10.55 -11.13
C ILE A 134 4.70 10.38 -11.27
N ALA A 135 5.40 10.11 -10.17
CA ALA A 135 6.85 9.94 -10.18
C ALA A 135 7.30 8.75 -11.04
N ASP A 136 6.67 7.59 -10.86
CA ASP A 136 6.92 6.38 -11.65
C ASP A 136 6.62 6.62 -13.13
N PHE A 137 5.50 7.31 -13.43
CA PHE A 137 5.12 7.58 -14.81
C PHE A 137 6.06 8.58 -15.45
N PHE A 138 6.52 9.63 -14.76
CA PHE A 138 7.34 10.69 -15.33
C PHE A 138 8.85 10.50 -15.15
N ASP A 139 9.29 9.40 -14.55
CA ASP A 139 10.71 9.09 -14.28
C ASP A 139 11.32 10.16 -13.35
N ILE A 140 10.63 10.44 -12.23
CA ILE A 140 11.04 11.42 -11.21
C ILE A 140 11.54 10.66 -9.97
N ASP A 141 12.80 10.85 -9.62
CA ASP A 141 13.39 10.25 -8.42
C ASP A 141 12.92 10.99 -7.16
N LEU A 142 11.99 10.39 -6.42
CA LEU A 142 11.52 10.94 -5.14
C LEU A 142 12.55 10.73 -4.02
N PRO A 143 12.55 11.58 -2.97
CA PRO A 143 13.39 11.38 -1.80
C PRO A 143 13.12 10.04 -1.11
N GLY A 144 14.13 9.53 -0.40
CA GLY A 144 13.98 8.32 0.42
C GLY A 144 12.94 8.52 1.52
N ILE A 145 12.08 7.52 1.73
CA ILE A 145 11.03 7.55 2.75
C ILE A 145 11.65 7.41 4.15
N PRO A 146 11.52 8.42 5.03
CA PRO A 146 12.01 8.36 6.40
C PRO A 146 11.18 7.39 7.26
N LYS A 147 11.76 6.91 8.35
CA LYS A 147 11.08 5.94 9.24
C LYS A 147 9.91 6.61 9.99
N LYS A 148 8.91 5.81 10.36
CA LYS A 148 7.74 6.26 11.15
C LYS A 148 8.06 7.11 12.38
N THR A 149 9.10 6.72 13.11
CA THR A 149 9.53 7.36 14.36
C THR A 149 10.46 8.55 14.15
N ASP A 150 10.97 8.75 12.93
CA ASP A 150 11.88 9.82 12.57
C ASP A 150 11.07 11.06 12.15
N TYR A 151 10.48 11.74 13.13
CA TYR A 151 9.61 12.90 12.86
C TYR A 151 10.35 14.06 12.20
N GLU A 152 11.62 14.27 12.52
CA GLU A 152 12.47 15.28 11.88
C GLU A 152 12.72 14.95 10.41
N GLY A 153 13.18 13.72 10.12
CA GLY A 153 13.37 13.25 8.75
C GLY A 153 12.06 13.29 7.93
N ARG A 154 10.93 13.02 8.59
CA ARG A 154 9.59 13.16 8.01
C ARG A 154 9.26 14.60 7.65
N CYS A 155 9.55 15.59 8.50
CA CYS A 155 9.40 17.00 8.11
C CYS A 155 10.30 17.32 6.92
N MET A 156 11.59 16.95 7.00
CA MET A 156 12.57 17.15 5.94
C MET A 156 12.21 16.48 4.60
N TYR A 157 11.33 15.49 4.60
CA TYR A 157 10.80 14.89 3.37
C TYR A 157 10.14 15.94 2.47
N TYR A 158 9.41 16.91 3.04
CA TYR A 158 8.83 18.01 2.26
C TYR A 158 9.90 18.85 1.57
N TRP A 159 10.99 19.17 2.26
CA TRP A 159 12.12 19.87 1.64
C TRP A 159 12.76 19.06 0.51
N GLY A 160 12.96 17.75 0.71
CA GLY A 160 13.46 16.87 -0.35
C GLY A 160 12.54 16.87 -1.59
N LEU A 161 11.21 16.95 -1.40
CA LEU A 161 10.28 17.12 -2.50
C LEU A 161 10.46 18.49 -3.18
N CYS A 162 10.67 19.56 -2.41
CA CYS A 162 10.94 20.90 -2.96
C CYS A 162 12.19 20.90 -3.84
N GLU A 163 13.30 20.30 -3.39
CA GLU A 163 14.54 20.14 -4.18
C GLU A 163 14.27 19.34 -5.47
N THR A 164 13.58 18.20 -5.34
CA THR A 164 13.24 17.32 -6.48
C THR A 164 12.43 18.07 -7.55
N PHE A 165 11.40 18.80 -7.13
CA PHE A 165 10.53 19.51 -8.06
C PHE A 165 11.09 20.84 -8.56
N TYR A 166 11.97 21.48 -7.80
CA TYR A 166 12.77 22.60 -8.28
C TYR A 166 13.60 22.16 -9.49
N GLU A 167 14.39 21.09 -9.35
CA GLU A 167 15.22 20.56 -10.43
C GLU A 167 14.39 20.10 -11.63
N PHE A 168 13.28 19.40 -11.38
CA PHE A 168 12.35 18.99 -12.43
C PHE A 168 11.82 20.19 -13.22
N ARG A 169 11.35 21.25 -12.55
CA ARG A 169 10.80 22.43 -13.24
C ARG A 169 11.90 23.17 -14.00
N LYS A 170 13.09 23.32 -13.42
CA LYS A 170 14.22 24.01 -14.06
C LYS A 170 14.67 23.31 -15.32
N LYS A 171 14.83 21.99 -15.25
CA LYS A 171 15.19 21.14 -16.40
C LYS A 171 14.16 21.22 -17.54
N ASN A 172 12.88 21.37 -17.21
CA ASN A 172 11.77 21.38 -18.18
C ASN A 172 11.22 22.80 -18.48
N GLY A 173 11.86 23.85 -17.96
CA GLY A 173 11.47 25.25 -18.21
C GLY A 173 10.05 25.61 -17.74
N LEU A 174 9.60 25.02 -16.63
CA LEU A 174 8.27 25.29 -16.05
C LEU A 174 8.33 26.43 -15.02
N SER A 175 7.30 27.29 -14.99
CA SER A 175 7.05 28.17 -13.86
C SER A 175 6.58 27.40 -12.61
N SER A 176 6.51 28.06 -11.46
CA SER A 176 5.96 27.49 -10.23
C SER A 176 4.48 27.12 -10.35
N THR A 177 3.68 27.97 -11.02
CA THR A 177 2.25 27.73 -11.28
C THR A 177 2.05 26.62 -12.33
N GLU A 178 2.93 26.54 -13.33
CA GLU A 178 2.94 25.45 -14.30
C GLU A 178 3.29 24.11 -13.66
N LEU A 179 4.23 24.08 -12.72
CA LEU A 179 4.52 22.89 -11.91
C LEU A 179 3.28 22.44 -11.14
N CYS A 180 2.53 23.36 -10.52
CA CYS A 180 1.29 23.01 -9.82
C CYS A 180 0.24 22.44 -10.77
N ALA A 181 0.03 23.07 -11.93
CA ALA A 181 -0.89 22.55 -12.96
C ALA A 181 -0.43 21.20 -13.54
N PHE A 182 0.87 20.97 -13.62
CA PHE A 182 1.44 19.68 -14.02
C PHE A 182 1.09 18.59 -12.99
N LEU A 183 1.39 18.82 -11.71
CA LEU A 183 1.21 17.84 -10.64
C LEU A 183 -0.26 17.54 -10.35
N TYR A 184 -1.09 18.57 -10.29
CA TYR A 184 -2.44 18.47 -9.72
C TYR A 184 -3.56 18.43 -10.75
N ASP A 185 -3.25 18.58 -12.04
CA ASP A 185 -4.23 18.43 -13.13
C ASP A 185 -3.70 17.52 -14.24
N PHE A 186 -2.67 17.94 -14.98
CA PHE A 186 -2.23 17.24 -16.19
C PHE A 186 -1.81 15.80 -15.92
N ALA A 187 -0.89 15.60 -14.96
CA ALA A 187 -0.37 14.27 -14.63
C ALA A 187 -1.47 13.36 -14.08
N PHE A 188 -2.31 13.90 -13.20
CA PHE A 188 -3.44 13.19 -12.60
C PHE A 188 -4.43 12.69 -13.68
N ASN A 189 -4.83 13.57 -14.60
CA ASN A 189 -5.80 13.25 -15.66
C ASN A 189 -5.28 12.19 -16.67
N ILE A 190 -3.97 12.05 -16.82
CA ILE A 190 -3.36 10.99 -17.64
C ILE A 190 -3.46 9.64 -16.94
N LEU A 191 -3.30 9.62 -15.62
CA LEU A 191 -3.22 8.40 -14.81
C LEU A 191 -4.59 7.83 -14.40
N GLU A 192 -5.65 8.63 -14.34
CA GLU A 192 -6.97 8.22 -13.84
C GLU A 192 -7.69 7.14 -14.69
N LYS A 193 -7.11 6.74 -15.84
CA LYS A 193 -7.79 5.90 -16.84
C LYS A 193 -7.90 4.40 -16.53
N GLU A 194 -7.34 3.89 -15.44
CA GLU A 194 -7.39 2.45 -15.13
C GLU A 194 -7.74 2.15 -13.67
N ARG A 195 -9.03 2.14 -13.34
CA ARG A 195 -9.52 1.46 -12.14
C ARG A 195 -10.36 0.26 -12.57
N GLY A 196 -9.72 -0.92 -12.62
CA GLY A 196 -10.44 -2.18 -12.82
C GLY A 196 -11.32 -2.53 -11.62
N ASP A 197 -12.02 -3.66 -11.69
CA ASP A 197 -12.87 -4.13 -10.59
C ASP A 197 -12.10 -4.29 -9.27
N ILE A 198 -12.80 -4.16 -8.14
CA ILE A 198 -12.20 -4.39 -6.80
C ILE A 198 -11.88 -5.89 -6.69
N PRO A 199 -10.64 -6.28 -6.39
CA PRO A 199 -10.27 -7.69 -6.25
C PRO A 199 -11.05 -8.37 -5.12
N GLN A 200 -11.14 -9.69 -5.17
CA GLN A 200 -11.71 -10.42 -4.05
C GLN A 200 -10.87 -10.23 -2.78
N PRO A 201 -11.49 -10.14 -1.59
CA PRO A 201 -10.76 -9.85 -0.36
C PRO A 201 -9.78 -10.96 -0.03
N ALA A 202 -8.49 -10.63 0.00
CA ALA A 202 -7.45 -11.56 0.37
C ALA A 202 -7.28 -11.61 1.89
N GLN A 203 -7.27 -10.45 2.55
CA GLN A 203 -7.05 -10.36 3.99
C GLN A 203 -8.12 -9.50 4.67
N ALA A 204 -8.13 -9.57 6.00
CA ALA A 204 -8.92 -8.71 6.85
C ALA A 204 -8.02 -7.98 7.86
N TRP A 205 -8.43 -6.76 8.22
CA TRP A 205 -7.72 -5.92 9.17
C TRP A 205 -8.70 -5.29 10.15
N PHE A 206 -8.31 -5.19 11.42
CA PHE A 206 -8.96 -4.25 12.31
C PHE A 206 -8.44 -2.83 12.03
N ILE A 207 -9.36 -1.88 11.99
CA ILE A 207 -9.10 -0.44 12.00
C ILE A 207 -9.96 0.21 13.07
N GLY A 208 -9.64 1.44 13.47
CA GLY A 208 -10.48 2.15 14.41
C GLY A 208 -10.13 3.60 14.62
N GLY A 209 -11.09 4.31 15.19
CA GLY A 209 -10.99 5.73 15.48
C GLY A 209 -12.35 6.29 15.85
N LEU A 210 -12.39 7.61 16.02
CA LEU A 210 -13.65 8.32 16.12
C LEU A 210 -14.18 8.55 14.71
N MET A 211 -15.42 8.15 14.46
CA MET A 211 -16.11 8.50 13.21
C MET A 211 -16.96 9.73 13.43
N TYR A 212 -16.73 10.74 12.60
CA TYR A 212 -17.50 11.97 12.59
C TYR A 212 -18.70 11.86 11.64
N PRO A 213 -19.75 12.66 11.79
CA PRO A 213 -20.87 12.69 10.85
C PRO A 213 -20.44 12.89 9.39
N GLU A 214 -19.39 13.67 9.17
CA GLU A 214 -18.77 13.92 7.87
C GLU A 214 -18.20 12.63 7.24
N ASP A 215 -17.71 11.68 8.05
CA ASP A 215 -17.20 10.39 7.57
C ASP A 215 -18.29 9.45 7.03
N LEU A 216 -19.56 9.68 7.42
CA LEU A 216 -20.69 8.81 7.07
C LEU A 216 -21.32 9.17 5.73
N VAL A 217 -21.12 10.40 5.25
CA VAL A 217 -21.67 10.89 3.98
C VAL A 217 -20.69 10.75 2.81
N LEU A 218 -19.43 10.43 3.10
CA LEU A 218 -18.40 10.21 2.09
C LEU A 218 -18.49 8.78 1.54
N GLU A 219 -18.63 8.64 0.22
CA GLU A 219 -18.53 7.32 -0.45
C GLU A 219 -17.15 6.69 -0.29
N MET A 220 -16.13 7.54 -0.14
CA MET A 220 -14.74 7.18 -0.04
C MET A 220 -14.01 8.17 0.89
N LYS A 221 -13.20 7.65 1.81
CA LYS A 221 -12.37 8.44 2.74
C LYS A 221 -11.02 7.78 2.97
N PHE A 222 -10.02 8.55 3.40
CA PHE A 222 -8.77 7.95 3.88
C PHE A 222 -8.94 7.49 5.33
N TRP A 223 -8.20 6.47 5.73
CA TRP A 223 -8.12 6.03 7.12
C TRP A 223 -6.72 5.51 7.44
N GLN A 224 -6.33 5.60 8.73
CA GLN A 224 -5.08 5.00 9.17
C GLN A 224 -5.14 3.47 9.00
N SER A 225 -4.16 2.90 8.29
CA SER A 225 -4.11 1.46 8.03
C SER A 225 -2.70 0.90 8.08
N ASN A 226 -2.58 -0.42 7.95
CA ASN A 226 -1.30 -1.08 7.73
C ASN A 226 -0.81 -0.82 6.30
N GLN A 227 0.49 -0.60 6.10
CA GLN A 227 1.11 -0.51 4.75
C GLN A 227 0.97 -1.81 3.93
N GLU A 228 0.73 -2.94 4.59
CA GLU A 228 0.53 -4.23 3.95
C GLU A 228 -0.89 -4.43 3.42
N THR A 229 -1.85 -3.59 3.83
CA THR A 229 -3.24 -3.60 3.33
C THR A 229 -3.24 -3.56 1.81
N LYS A 230 -4.02 -4.43 1.17
CA LYS A 230 -4.19 -4.45 -0.28
C LYS A 230 -5.58 -3.98 -0.67
N ARG A 231 -5.68 -3.38 -1.85
CA ARG A 231 -6.97 -3.06 -2.47
C ARG A 231 -7.85 -4.32 -2.52
N GLY A 232 -9.06 -4.24 -1.99
CA GLY A 232 -10.00 -5.35 -1.84
C GLY A 232 -10.05 -5.96 -0.45
N ASP A 233 -9.06 -5.72 0.42
CA ASP A 233 -9.05 -6.26 1.78
C ASP A 233 -10.24 -5.75 2.62
N ILE A 234 -10.69 -6.60 3.53
CA ILE A 234 -11.78 -6.32 4.47
C ILE A 234 -11.24 -5.46 5.62
N LEU A 235 -11.96 -4.42 6.00
CA LEU A 235 -11.62 -3.56 7.12
C LEU A 235 -12.75 -3.59 8.15
N VAL A 236 -12.46 -4.13 9.33
CA VAL A 236 -13.40 -4.22 10.45
C VAL A 236 -13.18 -3.02 11.36
N HIS A 237 -14.17 -2.14 11.41
CA HIS A 237 -14.03 -0.83 12.05
C HIS A 237 -14.53 -0.86 13.50
N TYR A 238 -13.59 -0.63 14.43
CA TYR A 238 -13.87 -0.36 15.83
C TYR A 238 -13.99 1.14 16.09
N GLU A 239 -15.20 1.62 16.42
CA GLU A 239 -15.39 2.98 16.90
C GLU A 239 -14.89 3.10 18.33
N THR A 240 -14.00 4.06 18.57
CA THR A 240 -13.50 4.36 19.92
C THR A 240 -14.57 5.02 20.79
N LEU A 241 -14.20 5.51 21.97
CA LEU A 241 -15.14 6.28 22.81
C LEU A 241 -15.78 7.43 22.00
N PRO A 242 -17.09 7.68 22.18
CA PRO A 242 -17.98 7.10 23.20
C PRO A 242 -18.66 5.77 22.80
N VAL A 243 -18.49 5.29 21.58
CA VAL A 243 -19.23 4.11 21.07
C VAL A 243 -18.62 2.80 21.59
N SER A 244 -17.29 2.66 21.53
CA SER A 244 -16.54 1.49 22.02
C SER A 244 -17.10 0.15 21.52
N ALA A 245 -17.28 0.04 20.22
CA ALA A 245 -17.83 -1.14 19.56
C ALA A 245 -17.30 -1.30 18.14
N ILE A 246 -17.26 -2.54 17.64
CA ILE A 246 -17.20 -2.77 16.19
C ILE A 246 -18.57 -2.44 15.61
N SER A 247 -18.64 -1.60 14.59
CA SER A 247 -19.91 -1.05 14.08
C SER A 247 -20.11 -1.12 12.58
N CYS A 248 -19.04 -1.25 11.79
CA CYS A 248 -19.15 -1.44 10.36
C CYS A 248 -18.00 -2.27 9.79
N VAL A 249 -18.21 -2.74 8.57
CA VAL A 249 -17.21 -3.36 7.71
C VAL A 249 -17.07 -2.51 6.45
N GLU A 250 -15.85 -2.22 6.05
CA GLU A 250 -15.50 -1.43 4.86
C GLU A 250 -14.50 -2.20 3.99
N ILE A 251 -14.27 -1.75 2.76
CA ILE A 251 -13.29 -2.33 1.83
C ILE A 251 -12.18 -1.32 1.55
N ALA A 252 -10.94 -1.81 1.54
CA ALA A 252 -9.81 -1.03 1.05
C ALA A 252 -9.93 -0.75 -0.46
N LEU A 253 -10.10 0.51 -0.84
CA LEU A 253 -10.20 0.95 -2.23
C LEU A 253 -8.83 1.17 -2.88
N THR A 254 -7.80 1.38 -2.05
CA THR A 254 -6.39 1.45 -2.46
C THR A 254 -5.55 0.46 -1.65
N ASN A 255 -4.29 0.28 -2.05
CA ASN A 255 -3.31 -0.34 -1.16
C ASN A 255 -3.02 0.60 0.03
N GLY A 256 -2.58 0.03 1.14
CA GLY A 256 -1.95 0.78 2.21
C GLY A 256 -0.65 1.40 1.70
N VAL A 257 -0.48 2.69 1.96
CA VAL A 257 0.70 3.46 1.55
C VAL A 257 1.29 4.20 2.73
N VAL A 258 2.62 4.32 2.72
CA VAL A 258 3.33 5.21 3.65
C VAL A 258 3.27 6.62 3.11
N ASP A 259 2.79 7.54 3.94
CA ASP A 259 2.79 8.98 3.72
C ASP A 259 3.61 9.62 4.85
N PRO A 260 4.87 10.02 4.58
CA PRO A 260 5.76 10.61 5.60
C PRO A 260 5.16 11.86 6.25
N LEU A 261 4.39 12.64 5.51
CA LEU A 261 3.84 13.92 5.95
C LEU A 261 2.50 13.77 6.67
N PHE A 262 1.79 12.66 6.47
CA PHE A 262 0.63 12.33 7.27
C PHE A 262 1.02 11.88 8.69
N ARG A 263 0.52 12.54 9.73
CA ARG A 263 0.86 12.28 11.16
C ARG A 263 0.91 10.78 11.52
N PHE A 264 -0.07 9.99 11.09
CA PHE A 264 -0.19 8.58 11.42
C PHE A 264 0.63 7.63 10.52
N TYR A 265 1.42 8.20 9.60
CA TYR A 265 2.45 7.59 8.74
C TYR A 265 1.97 6.66 7.63
N SER A 266 0.87 5.95 7.82
CA SER A 266 0.30 5.09 6.78
C SER A 266 -1.21 5.21 6.73
N ASN A 267 -1.73 5.17 5.51
CA ASN A 267 -3.16 5.24 5.26
C ASN A 267 -3.56 4.39 4.05
N THR A 268 -4.86 4.17 3.94
CA THR A 268 -5.51 3.65 2.74
C THR A 268 -6.84 4.37 2.54
N TYR A 269 -7.36 4.33 1.32
CA TYR A 269 -8.73 4.76 1.05
C TYR A 269 -9.67 3.61 1.30
N ILE A 270 -10.79 3.93 1.93
CA ILE A 270 -11.80 2.97 2.36
C ILE A 270 -13.17 3.43 1.87
N GLY A 271 -14.04 2.47 1.58
CA GLY A 271 -15.41 2.71 1.14
C GLY A 271 -16.22 1.41 1.16
N ASN A 272 -17.35 1.41 0.44
CA ASN A 272 -18.29 0.27 0.41
C ASN A 272 -18.72 -0.18 1.81
N ARG A 273 -19.04 0.81 2.65
CA ARG A 273 -19.43 0.60 4.04
C ARG A 273 -20.69 -0.27 4.16
N VAL A 274 -20.63 -1.26 5.04
CA VAL A 274 -21.78 -2.01 5.52
C VAL A 274 -21.87 -1.84 7.04
N ASP A 275 -22.91 -1.14 7.49
CA ASP A 275 -23.21 -1.05 8.92
C ASP A 275 -23.68 -2.41 9.46
N ILE A 276 -23.18 -2.77 10.65
CA ILE A 276 -23.55 -4.00 11.35
C ILE A 276 -24.13 -3.67 12.72
N PRO A 277 -24.86 -4.59 13.37
CA PRO A 277 -25.22 -4.43 14.77
C PRO A 277 -23.93 -4.28 15.59
N ARG A 278 -23.89 -3.23 16.43
CA ARG A 278 -22.72 -2.95 17.26
C ARG A 278 -22.35 -4.17 18.10
N ILE A 279 -21.08 -4.57 18.02
CA ILE A 279 -20.46 -5.56 18.91
C ILE A 279 -19.60 -4.79 19.91
N ALA A 280 -20.14 -4.53 21.09
CA ALA A 280 -19.50 -3.70 22.09
C ALA A 280 -18.22 -4.37 22.64
N LEU A 281 -17.25 -3.56 23.08
CA LEU A 281 -16.05 -4.06 23.74
C LEU A 281 -16.38 -4.99 24.91
N LYS A 282 -17.42 -4.67 25.70
CA LYS A 282 -17.88 -5.52 26.82
C LYS A 282 -18.40 -6.88 26.36
N GLU A 283 -19.02 -6.95 25.18
CA GLU A 283 -19.48 -8.22 24.60
C GLU A 283 -18.28 -9.05 24.16
N LEU A 284 -17.29 -8.44 23.50
CA LEU A 284 -16.05 -9.11 23.12
C LEU A 284 -15.26 -9.61 24.34
N GLN A 285 -15.25 -8.86 25.44
CA GLN A 285 -14.61 -9.26 26.70
C GLN A 285 -15.32 -10.41 27.41
N ALA A 286 -16.63 -10.56 27.20
CA ALA A 286 -17.43 -11.65 27.76
C ALA A 286 -17.48 -12.89 26.87
N ASP A 287 -17.12 -12.75 25.60
CA ASP A 287 -17.12 -13.84 24.62
C ASP A 287 -15.96 -14.83 24.84
N GLU A 288 -16.24 -16.13 24.70
CA GLU A 288 -15.28 -17.20 25.00
C GLU A 288 -14.03 -17.16 24.11
N TYR A 289 -14.20 -16.75 22.85
CA TYR A 289 -13.12 -16.62 21.88
C TYR A 289 -12.42 -15.26 22.05
N PHE A 290 -13.18 -14.17 21.90
CA PHE A 290 -12.61 -12.82 21.84
C PHE A 290 -12.03 -12.31 23.16
N SER A 291 -12.46 -12.81 24.33
CA SER A 291 -11.85 -12.46 25.62
C SER A 291 -10.36 -12.81 25.70
N LYS A 292 -9.91 -13.76 24.86
CA LYS A 292 -8.50 -14.18 24.76
C LYS A 292 -7.73 -13.39 23.70
N HIS A 293 -8.42 -12.70 22.80
CA HIS A 293 -7.81 -11.98 21.68
C HIS A 293 -6.96 -10.79 22.19
N PRO A 294 -5.72 -10.60 21.70
CA PRO A 294 -4.81 -9.58 22.22
C PRO A 294 -5.35 -8.14 22.14
N LEU A 295 -6.05 -7.78 21.06
CA LEU A 295 -6.67 -6.44 20.95
C LEU A 295 -7.74 -6.21 22.02
N VAL A 296 -8.57 -7.21 22.30
CA VAL A 296 -9.66 -7.10 23.28
C VAL A 296 -9.09 -6.92 24.68
N ARG A 297 -8.04 -7.68 25.03
CA ARG A 297 -7.29 -7.53 26.30
C ARG A 297 -6.63 -6.16 26.45
N LYS A 298 -6.28 -5.51 25.34
CA LYS A 298 -5.73 -4.15 25.28
C LYS A 298 -6.80 -3.08 25.09
N ASN A 299 -8.09 -3.42 25.18
CA ASN A 299 -9.19 -2.49 24.91
C ASN A 299 -9.06 -1.76 23.56
N PHE A 300 -8.62 -2.49 22.52
CA PHE A 300 -8.37 -1.99 21.17
C PHE A 300 -7.32 -0.87 21.07
N GLN A 301 -6.44 -0.71 22.08
CA GLN A 301 -5.28 0.17 21.94
C GLN A 301 -4.35 -0.34 20.83
N GLY A 302 -4.05 0.55 19.87
CA GLY A 302 -3.26 0.20 18.70
C GLY A 302 -4.00 -0.62 17.65
N VAL A 303 -5.33 -0.50 17.57
CA VAL A 303 -6.18 -1.25 16.62
C VAL A 303 -5.78 -1.03 15.15
N ASN A 304 -5.37 0.19 14.77
CA ASN A 304 -5.18 0.53 13.36
C ASN A 304 -4.10 -0.32 12.69
N GLY A 305 -4.53 -1.13 11.72
CA GLY A 305 -3.66 -2.00 10.94
C GLY A 305 -3.30 -3.31 11.63
N TYR A 306 -4.07 -3.73 12.64
CA TYR A 306 -3.91 -5.03 13.28
C TYR A 306 -4.50 -6.13 12.38
N PRO A 307 -3.75 -7.18 12.03
CA PRO A 307 -4.25 -8.24 11.15
C PRO A 307 -5.40 -9.01 11.82
N MET A 308 -6.40 -9.38 11.03
CA MET A 308 -7.52 -10.21 11.45
C MET A 308 -7.46 -11.53 10.68
N SER A 309 -7.35 -12.64 11.39
CA SER A 309 -7.33 -13.97 10.75
C SER A 309 -8.71 -14.35 10.21
N ASN A 310 -8.75 -15.37 9.36
CA ASN A 310 -10.01 -15.96 8.91
C ASN A 310 -10.85 -16.49 10.09
N GLU A 311 -10.21 -17.08 11.10
CA GLU A 311 -10.91 -17.53 12.32
C GLU A 311 -11.52 -16.36 13.09
N ASP A 312 -10.76 -15.27 13.30
CA ASP A 312 -11.28 -14.06 13.94
C ASP A 312 -12.51 -13.53 13.18
N TYR A 313 -12.43 -13.52 11.84
CA TYR A 313 -13.52 -13.02 11.00
C TYR A 313 -14.77 -13.91 11.11
N LEU A 314 -14.60 -15.23 11.07
CA LEU A 314 -15.71 -16.18 11.25
C LEU A 314 -16.36 -16.05 12.64
N GLU A 315 -15.57 -15.88 13.70
CA GLU A 315 -16.08 -15.67 15.05
C GLU A 315 -16.81 -14.33 15.21
N LEU A 316 -16.35 -13.28 14.53
CA LEU A 316 -17.08 -12.02 14.46
C LEU A 316 -18.42 -12.20 13.72
N LEU A 317 -18.42 -12.90 12.58
CA LEU A 317 -19.64 -13.22 11.84
C LEU A 317 -20.62 -14.05 12.69
N ARG A 318 -20.14 -14.96 13.54
CA ARG A 318 -20.97 -15.70 14.51
C ARG A 318 -21.68 -14.74 15.46
N MET A 319 -20.96 -13.78 16.05
CA MET A 319 -21.54 -12.77 16.95
C MET A 319 -22.56 -11.88 16.23
N ILE A 320 -22.24 -11.42 15.02
CA ILE A 320 -23.14 -10.59 14.19
C ILE A 320 -24.43 -11.37 13.84
N LYS A 321 -24.29 -12.62 13.42
CA LYS A 321 -25.43 -13.50 13.10
C LYS A 321 -26.31 -13.77 14.31
N ALA A 322 -25.71 -13.92 15.51
CA ALA A 322 -26.46 -14.08 16.75
C ALA A 322 -27.35 -12.87 17.09
N LYS A 323 -27.03 -11.68 16.55
CA LYS A 323 -27.87 -10.47 16.63
C LYS A 323 -28.93 -10.37 15.53
N GLY A 324 -29.11 -11.41 14.72
CA GLY A 324 -30.14 -11.49 13.69
C GLY A 324 -29.80 -10.76 12.38
N PHE A 325 -28.53 -10.39 12.16
CA PHE A 325 -28.10 -9.74 10.93
C PHE A 325 -27.75 -10.76 9.84
N ASP A 326 -28.09 -10.44 8.59
CA ASP A 326 -27.74 -11.29 7.45
C ASP A 326 -26.27 -11.13 7.08
N ILE A 327 -25.45 -12.10 7.48
CA ILE A 327 -24.01 -12.10 7.20
C ILE A 327 -23.67 -12.37 5.73
N ASN A 328 -24.63 -12.75 4.87
CA ASN A 328 -24.33 -13.03 3.47
C ASN A 328 -24.03 -11.79 2.64
N ILE A 329 -24.43 -10.60 3.11
CA ILE A 329 -24.13 -9.33 2.45
C ILE A 329 -22.72 -8.81 2.80
N LEU A 330 -22.07 -9.40 3.80
CA LEU A 330 -20.72 -9.01 4.21
C LEU A 330 -19.69 -9.64 3.26
N PRO A 331 -18.55 -8.95 3.03
CA PRO A 331 -17.47 -9.49 2.21
C PRO A 331 -16.93 -10.78 2.82
N LYS A 332 -16.41 -11.69 1.98
CA LYS A 332 -15.84 -12.96 2.41
C LYS A 332 -14.39 -13.02 1.98
N LEU A 333 -13.54 -13.50 2.88
CA LEU A 333 -12.16 -13.81 2.54
C LEU A 333 -12.14 -14.90 1.46
N TYR A 334 -11.33 -14.67 0.44
CA TYR A 334 -11.24 -15.58 -0.70
C TYR A 334 -10.28 -16.73 -0.42
N ALA A 335 -10.75 -17.93 -0.73
CA ALA A 335 -9.95 -19.12 -0.92
C ALA A 335 -10.56 -19.96 -2.05
N PRO A 336 -9.75 -20.62 -2.89
CA PRO A 336 -10.27 -21.54 -3.88
C PRO A 336 -10.91 -22.75 -3.21
N THR A 337 -11.97 -23.28 -3.82
CA THR A 337 -12.55 -24.58 -3.43
C THR A 337 -11.93 -25.69 -4.27
N LEU A 338 -11.53 -26.78 -3.62
CA LEU A 338 -11.05 -27.96 -4.34
C LEU A 338 -12.21 -28.73 -4.95
N PRO A 339 -12.05 -29.24 -6.19
CA PRO A 339 -13.02 -30.14 -6.77
C PRO A 339 -13.19 -31.40 -5.91
N LYS A 340 -14.44 -31.80 -5.67
CA LYS A 340 -14.74 -33.06 -4.98
C LYS A 340 -14.46 -34.24 -5.92
N ASN A 341 -14.04 -35.36 -5.35
CA ASN A 341 -13.86 -36.64 -6.05
C ASN A 341 -12.83 -36.60 -7.20
N LEU A 342 -11.69 -35.93 -6.99
CA LEU A 342 -10.58 -35.98 -7.95
C LEU A 342 -10.01 -37.40 -8.07
N ASP A 343 -9.90 -37.90 -9.29
CA ASP A 343 -9.31 -39.19 -9.62
C ASP A 343 -7.88 -39.00 -10.12
N ILE A 344 -6.92 -39.11 -9.20
CA ILE A 344 -5.50 -38.87 -9.47
C ILE A 344 -4.78 -40.21 -9.62
N ARG A 345 -4.41 -40.55 -10.86
CA ARG A 345 -3.82 -41.87 -11.20
C ARG A 345 -2.38 -41.77 -11.68
N LYS A 346 -1.99 -40.63 -12.26
CA LYS A 346 -0.64 -40.37 -12.79
C LYS A 346 -0.16 -38.97 -12.43
N GLU A 347 1.13 -38.74 -12.57
CA GLU A 347 1.80 -37.46 -12.24
C GLU A 347 1.15 -36.26 -12.95
N LYS A 348 0.84 -36.42 -14.25
CA LYS A 348 0.11 -35.43 -15.04
C LYS A 348 -1.26 -35.04 -14.48
N ASP A 349 -1.89 -35.89 -13.67
CA ASP A 349 -3.15 -35.55 -13.01
C ASP A 349 -2.90 -34.62 -11.81
N VAL A 350 -1.79 -34.77 -11.08
CA VAL A 350 -1.36 -33.84 -10.03
C VAL A 350 -1.09 -32.46 -10.64
N GLU A 351 -0.34 -32.42 -11.74
CA GLU A 351 -0.07 -31.20 -12.50
C GLU A 351 -1.37 -30.46 -12.87
N LYS A 352 -2.27 -31.13 -13.59
CA LYS A 352 -3.44 -30.47 -14.21
C LYS A 352 -4.62 -30.26 -13.27
N LEU A 353 -4.87 -31.23 -12.39
CA LEU A 353 -6.08 -31.21 -11.55
C LEU A 353 -5.86 -30.52 -10.21
N LEU A 354 -4.61 -30.35 -9.77
CA LEU A 354 -4.27 -29.70 -8.51
C LEU A 354 -3.39 -28.46 -8.74
N LEU A 355 -2.17 -28.64 -9.26
CA LEU A 355 -1.18 -27.56 -9.33
C LEU A 355 -1.62 -26.41 -10.24
N GLU A 356 -1.91 -26.66 -11.52
CA GLU A 356 -2.32 -25.63 -12.47
C GLU A 356 -3.60 -24.92 -12.03
N ARG A 357 -4.54 -25.64 -11.40
CA ARG A 357 -5.75 -25.03 -10.83
C ARG A 357 -5.43 -24.08 -9.69
N LEU A 358 -4.53 -24.48 -8.80
CA LEU A 358 -4.07 -23.65 -7.70
C LEU A 358 -3.39 -22.37 -8.24
N LEU A 359 -2.47 -22.52 -9.19
CA LEU A 359 -1.79 -21.38 -9.83
C LEU A 359 -2.78 -20.43 -10.51
N ASN A 360 -3.74 -20.95 -11.27
CA ASN A 360 -4.78 -20.15 -11.91
C ASN A 360 -5.66 -19.40 -10.89
N SER A 361 -5.97 -20.03 -9.74
CA SER A 361 -6.70 -19.35 -8.66
C SER A 361 -5.90 -18.23 -7.97
N MET A 362 -4.58 -18.23 -8.16
CA MET A 362 -3.69 -17.13 -7.75
C MET A 362 -3.48 -16.08 -8.85
N ASP A 363 -4.23 -16.18 -9.96
CA ASP A 363 -4.12 -15.34 -11.16
C ASP A 363 -2.82 -15.53 -11.96
N TRP A 364 -2.19 -16.70 -11.85
CA TRP A 364 -1.01 -17.06 -12.63
C TRP A 364 -1.34 -18.03 -13.75
N TYR A 365 -0.97 -17.65 -14.97
CA TYR A 365 -1.33 -18.38 -16.19
C TYR A 365 -0.09 -18.83 -16.96
N GLU A 366 -0.22 -19.96 -17.65
CA GLU A 366 0.86 -20.52 -18.49
C GLU A 366 1.24 -19.55 -19.63
N ASN A 367 2.54 -19.46 -19.93
CA ASN A 367 3.15 -18.56 -20.92
C ASN A 367 3.01 -17.06 -20.59
N LYS A 368 2.55 -16.73 -19.39
CA LYS A 368 2.49 -15.35 -18.87
C LYS A 368 3.26 -15.26 -17.56
N ASP A 369 2.84 -16.04 -16.57
CA ASP A 369 3.37 -16.01 -15.21
C ASP A 369 4.23 -17.26 -14.92
N PHE A 370 3.92 -18.38 -15.56
CA PHE A 370 4.71 -19.60 -15.48
C PHE A 370 4.86 -20.30 -16.82
N ILE A 371 5.86 -21.18 -16.93
CA ILE A 371 6.07 -22.04 -18.10
C ILE A 371 6.40 -23.46 -17.66
N ARG A 372 5.90 -24.43 -18.43
CA ARG A 372 6.23 -25.85 -18.27
C ARG A 372 7.55 -26.15 -18.97
N GLU A 373 8.36 -27.04 -18.38
CA GLU A 373 9.58 -27.55 -19.01
C GLU A 373 10.49 -26.42 -19.55
N LEU A 374 10.86 -25.46 -18.67
CA LEU A 374 11.76 -24.37 -19.05
C LEU A 374 13.13 -24.95 -19.46
N GLY A 375 13.52 -24.79 -20.72
CA GLY A 375 14.79 -25.32 -21.20
C GLY A 375 16.00 -24.56 -20.67
N ILE A 376 16.79 -25.19 -19.79
CA ILE A 376 18.02 -24.64 -19.23
C ILE A 376 19.22 -25.19 -20.00
N LYS A 377 20.12 -24.33 -20.48
CA LYS A 377 21.40 -24.77 -21.07
C LYS A 377 22.41 -25.11 -19.98
N ALA A 378 22.68 -26.40 -19.80
CA ALA A 378 23.74 -26.88 -18.92
C ALA A 378 24.96 -27.31 -19.74
N GLY A 379 25.89 -26.39 -20.03
CA GLY A 379 27.12 -26.68 -20.77
C GLY A 379 26.91 -26.98 -22.26
N ARG A 380 27.80 -27.79 -22.87
CA ARG A 380 27.73 -28.10 -24.32
C ARG A 380 26.64 -29.14 -24.61
N GLY A 381 25.45 -28.65 -24.92
CA GLY A 381 24.39 -29.42 -25.59
C GLY A 381 23.35 -30.10 -24.70
N TYR A 382 23.49 -30.05 -23.37
CA TYR A 382 22.47 -30.61 -22.47
C TYR A 382 21.41 -29.56 -22.15
N ARG A 383 20.14 -29.93 -22.35
CA ARG A 383 19.00 -29.19 -21.86
C ARG A 383 18.40 -29.94 -20.67
N ILE A 384 18.16 -29.21 -19.60
CA ILE A 384 17.43 -29.73 -18.44
C ILE A 384 16.14 -28.93 -18.28
N PHE A 385 15.11 -29.57 -17.78
CA PHE A 385 13.74 -29.06 -17.75
C PHE A 385 13.16 -29.29 -16.35
N PRO A 386 12.91 -28.23 -15.56
CA PRO A 386 12.04 -28.34 -14.40
C PRO A 386 10.58 -28.49 -14.87
N ASP A 387 9.73 -29.14 -14.07
CA ASP A 387 8.32 -29.32 -14.48
C ASP A 387 7.64 -27.97 -14.69
N TYR A 388 7.79 -27.03 -13.74
CA TYR A 388 7.29 -25.66 -13.85
C TYR A 388 8.29 -24.63 -13.33
N ALA A 389 8.34 -23.48 -14.00
CA ALA A 389 9.09 -22.29 -13.59
C ALA A 389 8.15 -21.07 -13.56
N LEU A 390 8.03 -20.39 -12.41
CA LEU A 390 7.23 -19.17 -12.27
C LEU A 390 8.13 -17.93 -12.24
N HIS A 391 7.57 -16.80 -12.69
CA HIS A 391 8.24 -15.50 -12.81
C HIS A 391 9.55 -15.64 -13.58
N TYR A 392 9.46 -16.23 -14.76
CA TYR A 392 10.60 -16.64 -15.56
C TYR A 392 11.03 -15.56 -16.55
N ASP A 393 12.32 -15.53 -16.88
CA ASP A 393 12.87 -14.90 -18.09
C ASP A 393 13.48 -16.02 -18.93
N ASN A 394 13.07 -16.11 -20.20
CA ASN A 394 13.52 -17.13 -21.14
C ASN A 394 14.46 -16.56 -22.22
N LYS A 395 15.11 -15.42 -21.95
CA LYS A 395 16.20 -14.92 -22.78
C LYS A 395 17.30 -15.98 -22.91
N PRO A 396 17.73 -16.30 -24.15
CA PRO A 396 18.77 -17.29 -24.36
C PRO A 396 20.06 -16.97 -23.59
N ASN A 397 20.55 -17.93 -22.80
CA ASN A 397 21.74 -17.83 -21.94
C ASN A 397 21.61 -16.90 -20.71
N GLU A 398 20.43 -16.35 -20.45
CA GLU A 398 20.11 -15.56 -19.26
C GLU A 398 18.83 -16.10 -18.60
N GLU A 399 18.57 -17.39 -18.74
CA GLU A 399 17.34 -18.01 -18.24
C GLU A 399 17.27 -17.88 -16.70
N LYS A 400 16.15 -17.36 -16.19
CA LYS A 400 15.92 -17.18 -14.74
C LYS A 400 14.51 -17.57 -14.36
N ALA A 401 14.31 -17.95 -13.10
CA ALA A 401 12.99 -18.17 -12.51
C ALA A 401 13.05 -17.90 -11.01
N LYS A 402 11.96 -17.41 -10.40
CA LYS A 402 11.93 -17.14 -8.95
C LYS A 402 11.43 -18.32 -8.13
N VAL A 403 10.53 -19.11 -8.70
CA VAL A 403 10.00 -20.32 -8.10
C VAL A 403 10.17 -21.48 -9.08
N LEU A 404 10.67 -22.60 -8.57
CA LEU A 404 10.60 -23.88 -9.28
C LEU A 404 9.64 -24.82 -8.59
N ILE A 405 8.85 -25.53 -9.40
CA ILE A 405 7.92 -26.54 -8.93
C ILE A 405 8.25 -27.86 -9.59
N GLU A 406 8.39 -28.91 -8.76
CA GLU A 406 8.54 -30.29 -9.18
C GLU A 406 7.30 -31.07 -8.73
N ALA A 407 6.67 -31.77 -9.66
CA ALA A 407 5.49 -32.59 -9.41
C ALA A 407 5.87 -34.07 -9.41
N LYS A 408 5.32 -34.82 -8.45
CA LYS A 408 5.39 -36.29 -8.42
C LYS A 408 4.01 -36.87 -8.21
N LEU A 409 3.76 -38.10 -8.67
CA LEU A 409 2.49 -38.76 -8.34
C LEU A 409 2.29 -38.95 -6.82
N HIS A 410 3.31 -39.48 -6.13
CA HIS A 410 3.27 -39.73 -4.69
C HIS A 410 4.68 -39.95 -4.11
N MET A 411 5.13 -39.03 -3.25
CA MET A 411 6.38 -39.14 -2.52
C MET A 411 6.17 -39.95 -1.23
N LYS A 412 6.22 -41.28 -1.35
CA LYS A 412 5.78 -42.24 -0.32
C LYS A 412 6.56 -42.18 1.00
N ASN A 413 7.77 -41.64 1.01
CA ASN A 413 8.66 -41.62 2.16
C ASN A 413 9.67 -40.47 2.06
N ASN A 414 10.44 -40.25 3.13
CA ASN A 414 11.42 -39.17 3.19
C ASN A 414 12.51 -39.28 2.11
N GLN A 415 12.89 -40.50 1.70
CA GLN A 415 13.87 -40.67 0.63
C GLN A 415 13.32 -40.11 -0.70
N ALA A 416 12.07 -40.42 -1.05
CA ALA A 416 11.44 -39.90 -2.26
C ALA A 416 11.30 -38.38 -2.25
N ILE A 417 11.03 -37.79 -1.06
CA ILE A 417 11.00 -36.33 -0.89
C ILE A 417 12.40 -35.74 -1.07
N GLU A 418 13.42 -36.38 -0.50
CA GLU A 418 14.81 -35.94 -0.61
C GLU A 418 15.33 -36.02 -2.05
N ASP A 419 15.03 -37.10 -2.77
CA ASP A 419 15.41 -37.27 -4.17
C ASP A 419 14.78 -36.16 -5.05
N ALA A 420 13.48 -35.90 -4.85
CA ALA A 420 12.78 -34.81 -5.54
C ALA A 420 13.34 -33.43 -5.16
N PHE A 421 13.68 -33.21 -3.89
CA PHE A 421 14.33 -31.98 -3.44
C PHE A 421 15.69 -31.77 -4.08
N ILE A 422 16.53 -32.81 -4.15
CA ILE A 422 17.87 -32.72 -4.78
C ILE A 422 17.73 -32.37 -6.26
N GLN A 423 16.79 -33.02 -6.95
CA GLN A 423 16.47 -32.73 -8.35
C GLN A 423 16.07 -31.25 -8.52
N ALA A 424 15.04 -30.79 -7.80
CA ALA A 424 14.55 -29.42 -7.89
C ALA A 424 15.61 -28.38 -7.48
N LYS A 425 16.41 -28.67 -6.44
CA LYS A 425 17.50 -27.79 -5.97
C LYS A 425 18.56 -27.57 -7.04
N SER A 426 18.90 -28.60 -7.81
CA SER A 426 19.89 -28.47 -8.88
C SER A 426 19.44 -27.45 -9.94
N TYR A 427 18.16 -27.46 -10.29
CA TYR A 427 17.57 -26.50 -11.24
C TYR A 427 17.42 -25.11 -10.61
N ALA A 428 17.02 -25.06 -9.34
CA ALA A 428 16.81 -23.80 -8.63
C ALA A 428 18.11 -22.99 -8.50
N GLN A 429 19.25 -23.68 -8.36
CA GLN A 429 20.56 -23.04 -8.36
C GLN A 429 20.93 -22.43 -9.72
N LEU A 430 20.64 -23.13 -10.82
CA LEU A 430 20.92 -22.65 -12.17
C LEU A 430 20.05 -21.44 -12.55
N LEU A 431 18.78 -21.44 -12.13
CA LEU A 431 17.80 -20.39 -12.47
C LEU A 431 17.74 -19.24 -11.45
N GLU A 432 18.64 -19.24 -10.45
CA GLU A 432 18.68 -18.27 -9.35
C GLU A 432 17.36 -18.18 -8.55
N ALA A 433 16.63 -19.29 -8.46
CA ALA A 433 15.35 -19.34 -7.75
C ALA A 433 15.52 -19.15 -6.23
N SER A 434 14.50 -18.55 -5.63
CA SER A 434 14.39 -18.29 -4.18
C SER A 434 13.40 -19.21 -3.50
N VAL A 435 12.54 -19.91 -4.25
CA VAL A 435 11.58 -20.89 -3.71
C VAL A 435 11.59 -22.17 -4.52
N ILE A 436 11.51 -23.30 -3.82
CA ILE A 436 11.22 -24.62 -4.41
C ILE A 436 9.89 -25.08 -3.84
N VAL A 437 9.01 -25.57 -4.71
CA VAL A 437 7.79 -26.26 -4.34
C VAL A 437 7.88 -27.70 -4.84
N LEU A 438 7.77 -28.67 -3.95
CA LEU A 438 7.51 -30.05 -4.34
C LEU A 438 6.03 -30.32 -4.14
N CYS A 439 5.39 -31.00 -5.08
CA CYS A 439 3.99 -31.35 -4.92
C CYS A 439 3.72 -32.80 -5.30
N ASP A 440 2.80 -33.42 -4.58
CA ASP A 440 2.22 -34.70 -4.97
C ASP A 440 0.71 -34.73 -4.77
N LYS A 441 0.07 -35.89 -4.96
CA LYS A 441 -1.38 -36.02 -4.83
C LYS A 441 -1.95 -35.71 -3.44
N TYR A 442 -1.11 -35.54 -2.41
CA TYR A 442 -1.54 -35.24 -1.04
C TYR A 442 -1.03 -33.90 -0.53
N TYR A 443 0.21 -33.54 -0.87
CA TYR A 443 0.91 -32.45 -0.21
C TYR A 443 1.62 -31.47 -1.15
N LEU A 444 1.80 -30.26 -0.64
CA LEU A 444 2.74 -29.26 -1.13
C LEU A 444 3.85 -29.09 -0.08
N PHE A 445 5.10 -29.04 -0.52
CA PHE A 445 6.28 -28.80 0.32
C PHE A 445 6.98 -27.54 -0.21
N VAL A 446 6.99 -26.47 0.59
CA VAL A 446 7.54 -25.17 0.19
C VAL A 446 8.84 -24.92 0.93
N TYR A 447 9.92 -24.76 0.17
CA TYR A 447 11.26 -24.47 0.66
C TYR A 447 11.65 -23.06 0.25
N GLU A 448 11.98 -22.21 1.22
CA GLU A 448 12.43 -20.85 0.99
C GLU A 448 13.95 -20.75 1.12
N LYS A 449 14.60 -20.14 0.14
CA LYS A 449 16.03 -19.87 0.17
C LYS A 449 16.31 -18.74 1.15
N LYS A 450 17.03 -19.06 2.22
CA LYS A 450 17.71 -18.05 3.05
C LYS A 450 19.09 -17.76 2.43
N GLN A 451 20.16 -18.24 3.06
CA GLN A 451 21.49 -18.28 2.42
C GLN A 451 21.59 -19.42 1.38
N SER A 452 20.91 -20.53 1.64
CA SER A 452 20.78 -21.68 0.74
C SER A 452 19.48 -22.43 1.02
N PHE A 453 19.11 -23.36 0.12
CA PHE A 453 18.00 -24.29 0.37
C PHE A 453 18.42 -25.39 1.35
N ASP A 454 17.67 -25.49 2.45
CA ASP A 454 17.81 -26.52 3.49
C ASP A 454 16.72 -27.59 3.33
N ARG A 455 17.14 -28.84 3.14
CA ARG A 455 16.25 -29.99 2.92
C ARG A 455 15.34 -30.29 4.11
N ASN A 456 15.72 -29.84 5.30
CA ASN A 456 14.96 -30.07 6.54
C ASN A 456 14.05 -28.89 6.91
N SER A 457 14.11 -27.80 6.17
CA SER A 457 13.39 -26.57 6.46
C SER A 457 12.39 -26.29 5.34
N TYR A 458 11.19 -26.85 5.50
CA TYR A 458 10.06 -26.62 4.61
C TYR A 458 8.77 -26.46 5.40
N LYS A 459 7.81 -25.77 4.78
CA LYS A 459 6.42 -25.81 5.22
C LYS A 459 5.65 -26.79 4.36
N ARG A 460 4.90 -27.69 5.02
CA ARG A 460 4.05 -28.67 4.35
C ARG A 460 2.59 -28.23 4.44
N TYR A 461 1.89 -28.29 3.33
CA TYR A 461 0.45 -28.06 3.23
C TYR A 461 -0.23 -29.31 2.66
N GLN A 462 -1.44 -29.58 3.10
CA GLN A 462 -2.39 -30.42 2.37
C GLN A 462 -3.09 -29.57 1.31
N TRP A 463 -3.60 -30.20 0.26
CA TRP A 463 -4.40 -29.47 -0.73
C TRP A 463 -5.60 -28.79 -0.08
N THR A 464 -6.29 -29.45 0.85
CA THR A 464 -7.45 -28.91 1.59
C THR A 464 -7.12 -27.67 2.41
N ASP A 465 -5.86 -27.46 2.77
CA ASP A 465 -5.44 -26.22 3.45
C ASP A 465 -5.64 -24.99 2.56
N MET A 466 -5.68 -25.16 1.22
CA MET A 466 -5.91 -24.06 0.28
C MET A 466 -7.37 -23.56 0.28
N GLU A 467 -8.28 -24.27 0.95
CA GLU A 467 -9.64 -23.77 1.21
C GLU A 467 -9.69 -22.84 2.42
N ASN A 468 -8.60 -22.71 3.18
CA ASN A 468 -8.45 -21.72 4.24
C ASN A 468 -7.81 -20.43 3.66
N PRO A 469 -8.48 -19.27 3.73
CA PRO A 469 -7.97 -18.02 3.16
C PRO A 469 -6.60 -17.59 3.69
N ASP A 470 -6.31 -17.79 4.98
CA ASP A 470 -5.02 -17.39 5.57
C ASP A 470 -3.88 -18.22 4.97
N LEU A 471 -4.05 -19.54 4.89
CA LEU A 471 -3.04 -20.45 4.35
C LEU A 471 -2.87 -20.31 2.83
N PHE A 472 -3.98 -20.08 2.11
CA PHE A 472 -3.95 -19.80 0.67
C PHE A 472 -3.15 -18.51 0.38
N ASN A 473 -3.45 -17.42 1.08
CA ASN A 473 -2.74 -16.15 0.88
C ASN A 473 -1.30 -16.21 1.36
N GLU A 474 -1.00 -16.95 2.42
CA GLU A 474 0.37 -17.20 2.84
C GLU A 474 1.17 -17.87 1.71
N LEU A 475 0.63 -18.92 1.08
CA LEU A 475 1.27 -19.58 -0.06
C LEU A 475 1.40 -18.62 -1.24
N LYS A 476 0.33 -17.91 -1.62
CA LYS A 476 0.35 -16.93 -2.72
C LYS A 476 1.45 -15.88 -2.50
N ASN A 477 1.61 -15.36 -1.28
CA ASN A 477 2.64 -14.39 -0.95
C ASN A 477 4.07 -14.97 -1.05
N LYS A 478 4.28 -16.22 -0.61
CA LYS A 478 5.58 -16.91 -0.77
C LYS A 478 5.98 -17.11 -2.22
N LEU A 479 5.00 -17.33 -3.09
CA LEU A 479 5.23 -17.54 -4.52
C LEU A 479 5.27 -16.23 -5.33
N ASN A 480 4.77 -15.12 -4.78
CA ASN A 480 4.74 -13.80 -5.43
C ASN A 480 6.01 -12.98 -5.16
N ILE A 481 7.16 -13.44 -5.68
CA ILE A 481 8.45 -12.77 -5.48
C ILE A 481 8.70 -11.84 -6.66
N LYS A 482 8.38 -10.54 -6.49
CA LYS A 482 8.76 -9.51 -7.47
C LYS A 482 10.28 -9.33 -7.49
N ALA A 483 10.84 -8.99 -8.66
CA ALA A 483 12.24 -8.58 -8.75
C ALA A 483 12.47 -7.38 -7.82
N GLN A 484 13.44 -7.52 -6.91
CA GLN A 484 14.00 -6.37 -6.19
C GLN A 484 14.82 -5.52 -7.15
#